data_AF-A0A3M0ZVZ5-F1
#
_entry.id   AF-A0A3M0ZVZ5-F1
#
_cell.length_a   1.000
_cell.length_b   1.000
_cell.length_c   1.000
_cell.angle_alpha   90.00
_cell.angle_beta   90.00
_cell.angle_gamma   90.00
#
_symmetry.space_group_name_H-M   'P 1'
#
loop_
_entity.id
_entity.type
_entity.pdbx_description
1 polymer ?
#
loop_
_entity_poly.entity_id
_entity_poly.type
_entity_poly.pdbx_seq_one_letter_code
_entity_poly.pdbx_strand_id
1 'polypeptide(L)'
;MARSYVIYRGYVVKLTILFVSLYLFGIVGILPAEPFYPVWKNLTREGKRHFMSGYLHGMRDAKEIVHITADYVKKKPEESISSMNKIEHILSLSGVTPDVLVDEVDRCYADSTRVFAPLSLCISMATRRKEH
;
A
#
# COMPACT_ATOMS: atom_id res chain seq x y z
N MET A 1 -4.15 28.72 -46.67
CA MET A 1 -4.53 27.39 -46.14
C MET A 1 -3.37 26.82 -45.31
N ALA A 2 -3.38 26.99 -43.99
CA ALA A 2 -2.39 26.37 -43.09
C ALA A 2 -2.83 26.49 -41.61
N ARG A 3 -3.96 25.87 -41.22
CA ARG A 3 -4.43 25.90 -39.82
C ARG A 3 -4.94 24.57 -39.25
N SER A 4 -4.70 23.43 -39.91
CA SER A 4 -5.28 22.15 -39.49
C SER A 4 -4.30 21.12 -38.91
N TYR A 5 -2.98 21.38 -38.93
CA TYR A 5 -1.98 20.37 -38.53
C TYR A 5 -1.61 20.34 -37.04
N VAL A 6 -1.95 21.37 -36.26
CA VAL A 6 -1.48 21.48 -34.86
C VAL A 6 -2.40 20.74 -33.87
N ILE A 7 -3.69 20.57 -34.20
CA ILE A 7 -4.67 20.01 -33.27
C ILE A 7 -4.55 18.48 -33.15
N TYR A 8 -4.18 17.79 -34.23
CA TYR A 8 -4.06 16.32 -34.24
C TYR A 8 -2.93 15.78 -33.34
N ARG A 9 -1.85 16.56 -33.12
CA ARG A 9 -0.70 16.11 -32.31
C ARG A 9 -1.00 16.07 -30.81
N GLY A 10 -1.90 16.92 -30.31
CA GLY A 10 -2.24 16.97 -28.87
C GLY A 10 -3.13 15.82 -28.40
N TYR A 11 -4.03 15.33 -29.26
CA TYR A 11 -4.93 14.21 -28.92
C TYR A 11 -4.22 12.87 -28.92
N VAL A 12 -3.29 12.64 -29.86
CA VAL A 12 -2.53 11.39 -29.95
C VAL A 12 -1.62 11.20 -28.71
N VAL A 13 -1.01 12.28 -28.21
CA VAL A 13 -0.14 12.23 -27.02
C VAL A 13 -0.94 11.98 -25.73
N LYS A 14 -2.15 12.56 -25.60
CA LYS A 14 -3.02 12.28 -24.44
C LYS A 14 -3.56 10.85 -24.45
N LEU A 15 -3.87 10.31 -25.63
CA LEU A 15 -4.39 8.96 -25.79
C LEU A 15 -3.30 7.91 -25.51
N THR A 16 -2.05 8.14 -25.91
CA THR A 16 -0.93 7.25 -25.57
C THR A 16 -0.55 7.29 -24.09
N ILE A 17 -0.58 8.47 -23.44
CA ILE A 17 -0.34 8.55 -21.98
C ILE A 17 -1.41 7.79 -21.20
N LEU A 18 -2.69 7.91 -21.57
CA LEU A 18 -3.78 7.14 -20.94
C LEU A 18 -3.62 5.63 -21.15
N PHE A 19 -3.15 5.21 -22.33
CA PHE A 19 -2.94 3.79 -22.64
C PHE A 19 -1.74 3.20 -21.88
N VAL A 20 -0.66 3.96 -21.71
CA VAL A 20 0.52 3.54 -20.92
C VAL A 20 0.20 3.45 -19.42
N SER A 21 -0.63 4.36 -18.89
CA SER A 21 -1.07 4.31 -17.48
C SER A 21 -2.00 3.13 -17.18
N LEU A 22 -2.89 2.78 -18.11
CA LEU A 22 -3.74 1.58 -17.99
C LEU A 22 -2.94 0.28 -18.14
N TYR A 23 -1.86 0.29 -18.94
CA TYR A 23 -0.97 -0.85 -19.08
C TYR A 23 -0.13 -1.09 -17.81
N LEU A 24 0.32 -0.02 -17.14
CA LEU A 24 1.07 -0.12 -15.87
C LEU A 24 0.22 -0.60 -14.69
N PHE A 25 -1.06 -0.20 -14.61
CA PHE A 25 -1.99 -0.74 -13.60
C PHE A 25 -2.37 -2.22 -13.86
N GLY A 26 -2.33 -2.68 -15.11
CA GLY A 26 -2.53 -4.08 -15.46
C GLY A 26 -1.36 -4.99 -15.07
N ILE A 27 -0.12 -4.50 -15.09
CA ILE A 27 1.08 -5.33 -14.89
C ILE A 27 1.28 -5.74 -13.42
N VAL A 28 0.80 -4.96 -12.44
CA VAL A 28 0.89 -5.36 -11.02
C VAL A 28 0.04 -6.62 -10.73
N GLY A 29 -0.92 -6.97 -11.60
CA GLY A 29 -1.70 -8.22 -11.54
C GLY A 29 -1.20 -9.36 -12.46
N ILE A 30 -0.14 -9.17 -13.25
CA ILE A 30 0.33 -10.13 -14.27
C ILE A 30 1.83 -10.41 -14.12
N LEU A 31 2.36 -10.45 -12.89
CA LEU A 31 3.48 -11.35 -12.66
C LEU A 31 2.88 -12.75 -12.54
N PRO A 32 3.35 -13.76 -13.30
CA PRO A 32 2.87 -15.12 -13.11
C PRO A 32 3.24 -15.49 -11.68
N ALA A 33 2.26 -15.45 -10.78
CA ALA A 33 2.41 -16.02 -9.46
C ALA A 33 2.91 -17.45 -9.69
N GLU A 34 4.11 -17.76 -9.21
CA GLU A 34 4.64 -19.12 -9.34
C GLU A 34 3.53 -20.09 -8.92
N PRO A 35 3.31 -21.18 -9.68
CA PRO A 35 2.21 -22.06 -9.39
C PRO A 35 2.33 -22.52 -7.95
N PHE A 36 1.38 -22.11 -7.09
CA PHE A 36 1.38 -22.49 -5.67
C PHE A 36 0.98 -23.96 -5.47
N TYR A 37 0.44 -24.59 -6.52
CA TYR A 37 -0.07 -25.95 -6.49
C TYR A 37 0.93 -27.02 -6.03
N PRO A 38 2.23 -27.03 -6.44
CA PRO A 38 3.21 -27.97 -5.93
C PRO A 38 3.44 -27.84 -4.42
N VAL A 39 3.48 -26.61 -3.88
CA VAL A 39 3.54 -26.36 -2.43
C VAL A 39 2.27 -26.88 -1.75
N TRP A 40 1.10 -26.50 -2.27
CA TRP A 40 -0.20 -26.92 -1.74
C TRP A 40 -0.38 -28.45 -1.72
N LYS A 41 0.09 -29.16 -2.76
CA LYS A 41 0.04 -30.62 -2.84
C LYS A 41 0.84 -31.28 -1.72
N ASN A 42 1.96 -30.68 -1.35
CA ASN A 42 2.86 -31.18 -0.31
C ASN A 42 2.41 -30.82 1.12
N LEU A 43 1.42 -29.93 1.28
CA LEU A 43 0.86 -29.62 2.60
C LEU A 43 -0.01 -30.75 3.13
N THR A 44 0.19 -31.07 4.41
CA THR A 44 -0.74 -31.92 5.18
C THR A 44 -2.13 -31.25 5.28
N ARG A 45 -3.15 -32.02 5.67
CA ARG A 45 -4.49 -31.48 5.88
C ARG A 45 -4.50 -30.35 6.92
N GLU A 46 -3.68 -30.47 7.96
CA GLU A 46 -3.51 -29.44 8.98
C GLU A 46 -2.79 -28.20 8.43
N GLY A 47 -1.71 -28.37 7.67
CA GLY A 47 -1.02 -27.25 7.00
C GLY A 47 -1.93 -26.46 6.07
N LYS A 48 -2.80 -27.14 5.31
CA LYS A 48 -3.85 -26.50 4.49
C LYS A 48 -4.84 -25.71 5.33
N ARG A 49 -5.26 -26.23 6.49
CA ARG A 49 -6.17 -25.51 7.41
C ARG A 49 -5.52 -24.25 7.96
N HIS A 50 -4.26 -24.31 8.39
CA HIS A 50 -3.54 -23.13 8.86
C HIS A 50 -3.37 -22.08 7.76
N PHE A 51 -2.97 -22.50 6.56
CA PHE A 51 -2.87 -21.60 5.41
C PHE A 51 -4.20 -20.90 5.12
N MET A 52 -5.30 -21.67 4.98
CA MET A 52 -6.62 -21.10 4.71
C MET A 52 -7.12 -20.22 5.84
N SER A 53 -6.79 -20.55 7.10
CA SER A 53 -7.13 -19.70 8.25
C SER A 53 -6.42 -18.34 8.15
N GLY A 54 -5.12 -18.33 7.87
CA GLY A 54 -4.36 -17.09 7.67
C GLY A 54 -4.89 -16.29 6.48
N TYR A 55 -5.15 -16.95 5.36
CA TYR A 55 -5.73 -16.32 4.16
C TYR A 55 -7.09 -15.68 4.46
N LEU A 56 -8.00 -16.42 5.09
CA LEU A 56 -9.33 -15.89 5.46
C LEU A 56 -9.24 -14.76 6.49
N HIS A 57 -8.26 -14.80 7.41
CA HIS A 57 -8.03 -13.71 8.35
C HIS A 57 -7.58 -12.45 7.61
N GLY A 58 -6.55 -12.56 6.76
CA GLY A 58 -6.09 -11.43 5.94
C GLY A 58 -7.17 -10.84 5.03
N MET A 59 -8.07 -11.68 4.49
CA MET A 59 -9.23 -11.18 3.74
C MET A 59 -10.22 -10.37 4.61
N ARG A 60 -10.42 -10.76 5.88
CA ARG A 60 -11.27 -10.00 6.80
C ARG A 60 -10.64 -8.66 7.17
N ASP A 61 -9.34 -8.65 7.46
CA ASP A 61 -8.61 -7.43 7.77
C ASP A 61 -8.64 -6.47 6.57
N ALA A 62 -8.42 -6.98 5.35
CA ALA A 62 -8.52 -6.19 4.13
C ALA A 62 -9.94 -5.59 3.95
N LYS A 63 -10.99 -6.36 4.23
CA LYS A 63 -12.38 -5.87 4.17
C LYS A 63 -12.61 -4.73 5.17
N GLU A 64 -12.09 -4.85 6.39
CA GLU A 64 -12.22 -3.82 7.41
C GLU A 64 -11.46 -2.53 7.02
N ILE A 65 -10.23 -2.66 6.54
CA ILE A 65 -9.43 -1.53 6.04
C ILE A 65 -10.15 -0.82 4.89
N VAL A 66 -10.72 -1.56 3.94
CA VAL A 66 -11.50 -0.98 2.83
C VAL A 66 -12.71 -0.21 3.37
N HIS A 67 -13.41 -0.75 4.36
CA HIS A 67 -14.57 -0.08 4.97
C HIS A 67 -14.17 1.23 5.67
N ILE A 68 -13.13 1.18 6.52
CA ILE A 68 -12.57 2.36 7.21
C ILE A 68 -12.14 3.42 6.20
N THR A 69 -11.45 3.00 5.14
CA THR A 69 -10.97 3.90 4.09
C THR A 69 -12.13 4.56 3.35
N ALA A 70 -13.14 3.79 2.96
CA ALA A 70 -14.33 4.31 2.31
C ALA A 70 -15.07 5.32 3.18
N ASP A 71 -15.19 5.05 4.48
CA ASP A 71 -15.83 5.96 5.43
C ASP A 71 -15.01 7.23 5.67
N TYR A 72 -13.68 7.14 5.71
CA TYR A 72 -12.79 8.29 5.79
C TYR A 72 -12.93 9.19 4.57
N VAL A 73 -12.88 8.63 3.36
CA VAL A 73 -13.02 9.37 2.10
C VAL A 73 -14.37 10.09 2.04
N LYS A 74 -15.45 9.45 2.49
CA LYS A 74 -16.78 10.08 2.56
C LYS A 74 -16.84 11.27 3.52
N LYS A 75 -16.18 11.17 4.68
CA LYS A 75 -16.23 12.20 5.72
C LYS A 75 -15.31 13.39 5.43
N LYS A 76 -14.21 13.16 4.72
CA LYS A 76 -13.13 14.14 4.50
C LYS A 76 -12.57 14.06 3.07
N PRO A 77 -13.37 14.40 2.05
CA PRO A 77 -12.98 14.19 0.66
C PRO A 77 -11.75 15.02 0.26
N GLU A 78 -11.61 16.25 0.74
CA GLU A 78 -10.47 17.14 0.47
C GLU A 78 -9.15 16.67 1.11
N GLU A 79 -9.20 16.01 2.26
CA GLU A 79 -8.00 15.49 2.96
C GLU A 79 -7.62 14.07 2.51
N SER A 80 -8.50 13.39 1.77
CA SER A 80 -8.38 11.96 1.44
C SER A 80 -7.10 11.63 0.70
N ILE A 81 -6.78 12.35 -0.38
CA ILE A 81 -5.59 12.12 -1.20
C ILE A 81 -4.30 12.32 -0.38
N SER A 82 -4.20 13.44 0.34
CA SER A 82 -3.02 13.75 1.17
C SER A 82 -2.81 12.69 2.26
N SER A 83 -3.89 12.18 2.85
CA SER A 83 -3.84 11.16 3.89
C SER A 83 -3.47 9.79 3.34
N MET A 84 -4.02 9.41 2.18
CA MET A 84 -3.68 8.15 1.51
C MET A 84 -2.22 8.14 1.03
N ASN A 85 -1.70 9.27 0.51
CA ASN A 85 -0.30 9.38 0.13
C ASN A 85 0.66 9.20 1.32
N LYS A 86 0.27 9.67 2.52
CA LYS A 86 1.06 9.43 3.75
C LYS A 86 1.08 7.95 4.13
N ILE A 87 -0.06 7.26 3.99
CA ILE A 87 -0.17 5.83 4.28
C ILE A 87 0.64 5.03 3.26
N GLU A 88 0.53 5.34 1.96
CA GLU A 88 1.32 4.72 0.89
C GLU A 88 2.83 4.90 1.13
N HIS A 89 3.25 6.10 1.57
CA HIS A 89 4.64 6.32 1.95
C HIS A 89 5.07 5.42 3.12
N ILE A 90 4.24 5.24 4.14
CA ILE A 90 4.55 4.33 5.27
C ILE A 90 4.63 2.87 4.80
N LEU A 91 3.74 2.44 3.90
CA LEU A 91 3.70 1.06 3.39
C LEU A 91 4.80 0.75 2.38
N SER A 92 5.31 1.76 1.68
CA SER A 92 6.36 1.61 0.67
C SER A 92 7.78 1.58 1.26
N LEU A 93 7.92 1.72 2.57
CA LEU A 93 9.21 1.62 3.26
C LEU A 93 9.70 0.19 3.28
N SER A 94 10.40 -0.17 2.21
CA SER A 94 11.16 -1.40 2.12
C SER A 94 12.24 -1.41 3.20
N GLY A 95 12.39 -2.54 3.93
CA GLY A 95 13.45 -2.72 4.93
C GLY A 95 13.08 -2.35 6.37
N VAL A 96 11.82 -2.07 6.66
CA VAL A 96 11.29 -1.99 8.02
C VAL A 96 10.77 -3.36 8.43
N THR A 97 11.47 -4.03 9.35
CA THR A 97 11.01 -5.28 9.96
C THR A 97 10.16 -4.98 11.20
N PRO A 98 9.31 -5.93 11.64
CA PRO A 98 8.54 -5.77 12.88
C PRO A 98 9.43 -5.40 14.08
N ASP A 99 10.56 -6.08 14.24
CA ASP A 99 11.48 -5.84 15.36
C ASP A 99 12.04 -4.41 15.36
N VAL A 100 12.44 -3.90 14.18
CA VAL A 100 12.93 -2.52 14.05
C VAL A 100 11.83 -1.51 14.36
N LEU A 101 10.59 -1.79 13.95
CA LEU A 101 9.47 -0.90 14.22
C LEU A 101 9.13 -0.87 15.73
N VAL A 102 9.15 -2.02 16.40
CA VAL A 102 8.96 -2.12 17.85
C VAL A 102 10.04 -1.32 18.59
N ASP A 103 11.32 -1.52 18.25
CA ASP A 103 12.44 -0.83 18.90
C ASP A 103 12.37 0.70 18.75
N GLU A 104 11.90 1.21 17.61
CA GLU A 104 11.74 2.65 17.40
C GLU A 104 10.50 3.22 18.09
N VAL A 105 9.40 2.45 18.17
CA VAL A 105 8.20 2.85 18.92
C VAL A 105 8.49 2.88 20.41
N ASP A 106 9.20 1.89 20.94
CA ASP A 106 9.63 1.87 22.34
C ASP A 106 10.55 3.06 22.66
N ARG A 107 11.49 3.38 21.77
CA ARG A 107 12.33 4.59 21.90
C ARG A 107 11.53 5.89 21.82
N CYS A 108 10.48 5.94 21.01
CA CYS A 108 9.60 7.11 20.93
C CYS A 108 8.90 7.39 22.26
N TYR A 109 8.37 6.34 22.91
CA TYR A 109 7.67 6.48 24.19
C TYR A 109 8.58 6.55 25.41
N ALA A 110 9.85 6.14 25.29
CA ALA A 110 10.86 6.37 26.31
C ALA A 110 11.17 7.86 26.52
N ASP A 111 10.87 8.73 25.55
CA ASP A 111 10.94 10.18 25.69
C ASP A 111 9.75 10.70 26.52
N SER A 112 10.03 11.26 27.70
CA SER A 112 9.01 11.80 28.61
C SER A 112 8.13 12.90 27.98
N THR A 113 8.60 13.56 26.91
CA THR A 113 7.83 14.57 26.19
C THR A 113 6.83 13.97 25.20
N ARG A 114 6.88 12.66 24.96
CA ARG A 114 6.11 11.96 23.91
C ARG A 114 5.28 10.79 24.41
N VAL A 115 5.14 10.64 25.73
CA VAL A 115 4.33 9.58 26.35
C VAL A 115 2.88 9.58 25.85
N PHE A 116 2.34 10.74 25.46
CA PHE A 116 0.99 10.89 24.91
C PHE A 116 0.95 11.07 23.39
N ALA A 117 2.06 10.82 22.69
CA ALA A 117 2.10 10.89 21.24
C ALA A 117 1.20 9.83 20.61
N PRO A 118 0.53 10.13 19.48
CA PRO A 118 -0.18 9.11 18.74
C PRO A 118 0.81 8.12 18.11
N LEU A 119 0.44 6.84 18.02
CA LEU A 119 1.29 5.79 17.43
C LEU A 119 1.76 6.12 16.01
N SER A 120 0.90 6.78 15.22
CA SER A 120 1.25 7.25 13.87
C SER A 120 2.44 8.21 13.85
N LEU A 121 2.59 9.04 14.89
CA LEU A 121 3.76 9.91 15.05
C LEU A 121 5.01 9.06 15.30
N CYS A 122 4.96 8.13 16.26
CA CYS A 122 6.11 7.27 16.57
C CYS A 122 6.55 6.41 15.38
N ILE A 123 5.60 5.83 14.64
CA ILE A 123 5.88 5.11 13.40
C ILE A 123 6.52 6.05 12.37
N SER A 124 5.97 7.25 12.15
CA SER A 124 6.56 8.20 11.19
C SER A 124 7.98 8.66 11.53
N MET A 125 8.37 8.59 12.81
CA MET A 125 9.73 8.89 13.24
C MET A 125 10.68 7.73 13.00
N ALA A 126 10.21 6.50 13.25
CA ALA A 126 10.93 5.27 12.93
C ALA A 126 11.33 5.22 11.45
N THR A 127 10.41 5.65 10.59
CA THR A 127 10.56 5.56 9.15
C THR A 127 11.53 6.59 8.57
N ARG A 128 11.53 7.83 9.08
CA ARG A 128 12.47 8.89 8.67
C ARG A 128 13.93 8.61 9.01
N ARG A 129 14.20 7.80 10.03
CA ARG A 129 15.57 7.45 10.45
C ARG A 129 16.26 6.47 9.49
N LYS A 130 15.50 5.68 8.73
CA LYS A 130 16.04 4.71 7.77
C LYS A 130 16.41 5.32 6.42
N GLU A 131 15.98 6.55 6.14
CA GLU A 131 16.32 7.28 4.90
C GLU A 131 17.69 7.99 4.99
N HIS A 132 18.35 7.93 6.15
CA HIS A 132 19.69 8.48 6.42
C HIS A 132 20.68 7.38 6.80
#